data_AF-A0A6I3G220-F1
#
_entry.id   AF-A0A6I3G220-F1
#
_cell.length_a   1.000
_cell.length_b   1.000
_cell.length_c   1.000
_cell.angle_alpha   90.00
_cell.angle_beta   90.00
_cell.angle_gamma   90.00
#
_symmetry.space_group_name_H-M   'P 1'
#
loop_
_entity.id
_entity.type
_entity.pdbx_description
1 polymer ?
#
loop_
_entity_poly.entity_id
_entity_poly.type
_entity_poly.pdbx_seq_one_letter_code
_entity_poly.pdbx_strand_id
1 'polypeptide(L)'
;NAKVAVLFPDVEGGKKLNRGLPLVKWFLAIPHYIVGAVYLLISLVVTVIAWVQTSITGKYPKWAGEIVFGTISYWNRVQGYMLLLVTDKYPTFRLK
;
A
#
# COMPACT_ATOMS: atom_id res chain seq x y z
N ASN A 1 -4.46 -1.15 45.66
CA ASN A 1 -4.58 -2.49 45.03
C ASN A 1 -3.53 -2.60 43.93
N ALA A 2 -2.35 -3.15 44.23
CA ALA A 2 -1.13 -3.04 43.41
C ALA A 2 -0.62 -4.41 42.91
N LYS A 3 -1.52 -5.26 42.40
CA LYS A 3 -1.18 -6.61 41.92
C LYS A 3 -1.91 -7.00 40.62
N VAL A 4 -1.81 -6.17 39.58
CA VAL A 4 -2.20 -6.59 38.23
C VAL A 4 -0.95 -6.59 37.37
N ALA A 5 -0.30 -7.75 37.25
CA ALA A 5 0.80 -7.94 36.32
C ALA A 5 0.21 -8.07 34.92
N VAL A 6 0.41 -7.07 34.07
CA VAL A 6 0.04 -7.14 32.66
C VAL A 6 1.03 -8.08 31.98
N LEU A 7 0.58 -9.31 31.72
CA LEU A 7 1.31 -10.25 30.88
C LEU A 7 1.20 -9.74 29.44
N PHE A 8 2.23 -9.05 28.97
CA PHE A 8 2.36 -8.81 27.54
C PHE A 8 2.55 -10.16 26.86
N PRO A 9 1.86 -10.44 25.73
CA PRO A 9 2.19 -11.61 24.94
C PRO A 9 3.68 -11.55 24.59
N ASP A 10 4.36 -12.70 24.55
CA ASP A 10 5.73 -12.81 24.07
C ASP A 10 5.78 -12.29 22.63
N VAL A 11 6.06 -11.00 22.49
CA VAL A 11 6.49 -10.43 21.24
C VAL A 11 7.93 -10.87 21.12
N GLU A 12 8.23 -11.83 20.25
CA GLU A 12 9.58 -12.38 19.98
C GLU A 12 10.58 -11.32 19.45
N GLY A 13 10.69 -10.16 20.11
CA GLY A 13 11.47 -9.02 19.67
C GLY A 13 11.21 -8.70 18.20
N GLY A 14 9.93 -8.48 17.86
CA GLY A 14 9.38 -8.15 16.53
C GLY A 14 10.34 -8.33 15.36
N LYS A 15 10.10 -9.35 14.51
CA LYS A 15 10.89 -9.76 13.34
C LYS A 15 11.91 -8.69 12.89
N LYS A 16 13.17 -8.85 13.33
CA LYS A 16 14.23 -7.86 13.09
C LYS A 16 14.41 -7.65 11.59
N LEU A 17 14.14 -6.42 11.15
CA LEU A 17 14.42 -5.98 9.79
C LEU A 17 15.93 -6.02 9.55
N ASN A 18 16.32 -6.43 8.35
CA ASN A 18 17.75 -6.44 8.02
C ASN A 18 18.26 -5.00 7.85
N ARG A 19 19.26 -4.61 8.66
CA ARG A 19 19.81 -3.24 8.75
C ARG A 19 20.55 -2.79 7.48
N GLY A 20 21.11 -3.71 6.71
CA GLY A 20 21.87 -3.41 5.47
C GLY A 20 21.03 -3.51 4.20
N LEU A 21 19.86 -4.12 4.28
CA LEU A 21 18.98 -4.34 3.14
C LEU A 21 18.32 -3.07 2.57
N PRO A 22 18.10 -1.95 3.29
CA PRO A 22 17.41 -0.79 2.75
C PRO A 22 17.98 -0.32 1.42
N LEU A 23 19.32 -0.22 1.29
CA LEU A 23 19.99 0.23 0.07
C LEU A 23 19.60 -0.58 -1.18
N VAL A 24 19.51 -1.90 -1.03
CA VAL A 24 19.13 -2.81 -2.12
C VAL A 24 17.64 -2.65 -2.47
N LYS A 25 16.79 -2.40 -1.47
CA LYS A 25 15.35 -2.21 -1.69
C LYS A 25 15.04 -1.01 -2.57
N TRP A 26 15.80 0.09 -2.46
CA TRP A 26 15.62 1.27 -3.31
C TRP A 26 15.79 0.93 -4.79
N PHE A 27 16.77 0.09 -5.12
CA PHE A 27 16.97 -0.40 -6.48
C PHE A 27 15.82 -1.33 -6.94
N LEU A 28 15.45 -2.29 -6.08
CA LEU A 28 14.35 -3.23 -6.36
C LEU A 28 12.97 -2.57 -6.45
N ALA A 29 12.83 -1.33 -5.97
CA ALA A 29 11.61 -0.55 -6.05
C ALA A 29 11.41 0.13 -7.42
N ILE A 30 12.45 0.25 -8.25
CA ILE A 30 12.36 0.92 -9.56
C ILE A 30 11.26 0.31 -10.44
N PRO A 31 11.16 -1.03 -10.60
CA PRO A 31 10.06 -1.63 -11.36
C PRO A 31 8.68 -1.31 -10.78
N HIS A 32 8.55 -1.22 -9.45
CA HIS A 32 7.28 -0.89 -8.79
C HIS A 32 6.88 0.56 -9.00
N TYR A 33 7.83 1.49 -9.09
CA TYR A 33 7.53 2.88 -9.41
C TYR A 33 6.95 3.01 -10.82
N ILE A 34 7.50 2.28 -11.80
CA ILE A 34 7.00 2.29 -13.18
C ILE A 34 5.56 1.75 -13.23
N VAL A 35 5.32 0.58 -12.64
CA VAL A 35 3.97 -0.02 -12.60
C VAL A 35 3.00 0.84 -11.79
N GLY A 36 3.44 1.38 -10.66
CA GLY A 36 2.67 2.28 -9.81
C GLY A 36 2.28 3.59 -10.52
N ALA A 37 3.17 4.14 -11.35
CA ALA A 37 2.88 5.32 -12.16
C ALA A 37 1.79 5.03 -13.20
N VAL A 38 1.83 3.86 -13.85
CA VAL A 38 0.77 3.42 -14.77
C VAL A 38 -0.58 3.32 -14.04
N TYR A 39 -0.61 2.70 -12.86
CA TYR A 39 -1.83 2.61 -12.04
C TYR A 39 -2.35 3.98 -11.57
N LEU A 40 -1.46 4.92 -11.25
CA LEU A 40 -1.86 6.29 -10.93
C LEU A 40 -2.50 7.00 -12.12
N LEU A 41 -1.91 6.88 -13.32
CA LEU A 41 -2.48 7.48 -14.53
C LEU A 41 -3.87 6.90 -14.84
N ILE A 42 -4.01 5.57 -14.77
CA ILE A 42 -5.32 4.92 -14.95
C ILE A 42 -6.31 5.42 -13.89
N SER A 43 -5.90 5.46 -12.61
CA SER A 43 -6.77 5.92 -11.52
C SER A 43 -7.16 7.37 -11.66
N LEU A 44 -6.29 8.24 -12.18
CA LEU A 44 -6.59 9.64 -12.43
C LEU A 44 -7.71 9.76 -13.48
N VAL A 45 -7.56 9.08 -14.61
CA VAL A 45 -8.57 9.05 -15.68
C VAL A 45 -9.90 8.48 -15.16
N VAL A 46 -9.85 7.36 -14.44
CA VAL A 46 -11.02 6.72 -13.84
C VAL A 46 -11.69 7.63 -12.81
N THR A 47 -10.93 8.40 -12.04
CA THR A 47 -11.47 9.35 -11.07
C THR A 47 -12.25 10.47 -11.76
N VAL A 48 -11.75 10.99 -12.88
CA VAL A 48 -12.46 12.00 -13.68
C VAL A 48 -13.77 11.43 -14.23
N ILE A 49 -13.75 10.21 -14.78
CA ILE A 49 -14.96 9.54 -15.27
C ILE A 49 -15.96 9.30 -14.13
N ALA A 50 -15.47 8.79 -13.00
CA ALA A 50 -16.29 8.51 -11.82
C ALA A 50 -16.92 9.78 -11.26
N TRP A 51 -16.21 10.91 -11.29
CA TRP A 51 -16.74 12.21 -10.90
C TRP A 51 -17.94 12.61 -11.79
N VAL A 52 -17.79 12.55 -13.11
CA VAL A 52 -18.89 12.84 -14.05
C VAL A 52 -20.09 11.92 -13.81
N GLN A 53 -19.86 10.61 -13.69
CA GLN A 53 -20.93 9.64 -13.43
C GLN A 53 -21.63 9.89 -12.08
N THR A 54 -20.87 10.25 -11.05
CA THR A 54 -21.41 10.55 -9.72
C THR A 54 -22.21 11.85 -9.73
N SER A 55 -21.80 12.87 -10.48
CA SER A 55 -22.56 14.12 -10.62
C SER A 55 -23.93 13.90 -11.26
N ILE A 56 -24.07 12.92 -12.16
CA ILE A 56 -25.35 12.59 -12.82
C ILE A 56 -26.17 11.63 -11.97
N THR A 57 -25.54 10.60 -11.40
CA THR A 57 -26.23 9.48 -10.73
C THR A 57 -26.42 9.69 -9.23
N GLY A 58 -25.64 10.59 -8.62
CA GLY A 58 -25.53 10.77 -7.17
C GLY A 58 -24.85 9.60 -6.43
N LYS A 59 -24.39 8.57 -7.15
CA LYS A 59 -23.77 7.37 -6.59
C LYS A 59 -22.41 7.12 -7.23
N TYR A 60 -21.43 6.83 -6.39
CA TYR A 60 -20.07 6.51 -6.85
C TYR A 60 -20.03 5.12 -7.51
N PRO A 61 -19.48 5.00 -8.74
CA PRO A 61 -19.43 3.73 -9.45
C PRO A 61 -18.51 2.72 -8.75
N LYS A 62 -19.02 1.51 -8.46
CA LYS A 62 -18.27 0.44 -7.79
C LYS A 62 -16.99 0.05 -8.54
N TRP A 63 -17.08 -0.08 -9.87
CA TRP A 63 -15.95 -0.47 -10.73
C TRP A 63 -14.80 0.54 -10.63
N ALA A 64 -15.10 1.85 -10.53
CA ALA A 64 -14.07 2.88 -10.38
C ALA A 64 -13.41 2.79 -9.00
N GLY A 65 -14.22 2.52 -7.98
CA GLY A 65 -13.74 2.32 -6.62
C GLY A 65 -12.76 1.16 -6.53
N GLU A 66 -13.05 0.03 -7.17
CA GLU A 66 -12.15 -1.13 -7.18
C GLU A 66 -10.76 -0.79 -7.76
N ILE A 67 -10.71 0.02 -8.82
CA ILE A 67 -9.45 0.46 -9.44
C ILE A 67 -8.70 1.45 -8.54
N VAL A 68 -9.38 2.47 -8.03
CA VAL A 68 -8.77 3.50 -7.18
C VAL A 68 -8.29 2.91 -5.86
N PHE A 69 -9.12 2.12 -5.17
CA PHE A 69 -8.73 1.42 -3.94
C PHE A 69 -7.61 0.42 -4.17
N GLY A 70 -7.63 -0.31 -5.29
CA GLY A 70 -6.53 -1.19 -5.67
C GLY A 70 -5.22 -0.43 -5.79
N THR A 71 -5.25 0.75 -6.42
CA THR A 71 -4.06 1.58 -6.65
C THR A 71 -3.50 2.12 -5.34
N ILE A 72 -4.37 2.61 -4.46
CA ILE A 72 -3.96 3.06 -3.11
C ILE A 72 -3.36 1.90 -2.32
N SER A 73 -3.99 0.72 -2.37
CA SER A 73 -3.50 -0.48 -1.69
C SER A 73 -2.13 -0.93 -2.22
N TYR A 74 -1.93 -0.85 -3.53
CA TYR A 74 -0.66 -1.13 -4.19
C TYR A 74 0.44 -0.18 -3.69
N TRP A 75 0.18 1.13 -3.72
CA TRP A 75 1.13 2.13 -3.23
C TRP A 75 1.43 1.96 -1.75
N ASN A 76 0.43 1.64 -0.93
CA ASN A 76 0.66 1.37 0.50
C ASN A 76 1.64 0.20 0.72
N ARG A 77 1.55 -0.88 -0.06
CA ARG A 77 2.52 -2.01 -0.01
C ARG A 77 3.92 -1.57 -0.42
N VAL A 78 4.02 -0.78 -1.49
CA VAL A 78 5.28 -0.27 -2.05
C VAL A 78 5.99 0.67 -1.06
N GLN A 79 5.24 1.58 -0.44
CA GLN A 79 5.74 2.50 0.59
C GLN A 79 6.15 1.77 1.87
N GLY A 80 5.38 0.78 2.29
CA GLY A 80 5.71 -0.09 3.43
C GLY A 80 7.01 -0.88 3.23
N TYR A 81 7.30 -1.32 2.00
CA TYR A 81 8.53 -2.05 1.68
C TYR A 81 9.78 -1.17 1.68
N MET A 82 9.72 0.02 1.05
CA MET A 82 10.94 0.80 0.78
C MET A 82 11.13 2.06 1.62
N LEU A 83 10.07 2.84 1.91
CA LEU A 83 10.21 4.13 2.61
C LEU A 83 10.04 3.94 4.11
N LEU A 84 8.93 3.30 4.50
CA LEU A 84 8.61 3.06 5.91
C LEU A 84 9.34 1.83 6.47
N LEU A 85 9.91 0.99 5.59
CA LEU A 85 10.68 -0.20 5.91
C LEU A 85 9.97 -1.16 6.90
N VAL A 86 8.64 -1.21 6.87
CA VAL A 86 7.82 -2.05 7.77
C VAL A 86 8.01 -3.55 7.49
N THR A 87 8.41 -3.90 6.26
CA THR A 87 8.59 -5.29 5.84
C THR A 87 9.75 -5.47 4.88
N ASP A 88 10.42 -6.62 4.97
CA ASP A 88 11.44 -7.07 4.02
C ASP A 88 10.86 -7.92 2.87
N LYS A 89 9.55 -8.25 2.91
CA LYS A 89 8.91 -9.05 1.86
C LYS A 89 8.66 -8.22 0.59
N TYR A 90 9.18 -8.70 -0.54
CA TYR A 90 9.01 -8.03 -1.83
C TYR A 90 7.52 -7.92 -2.22
N PRO A 91 7.02 -6.72 -2.58
CA PRO A 91 5.60 -6.51 -2.85
C PRO A 91 5.18 -7.08 -4.21
N THR A 92 3.94 -7.60 -4.29
CA THR A 92 3.38 -8.12 -5.54
C THR A 92 2.96 -6.99 -6.49
N PHE A 93 3.12 -7.18 -7.80
CA PHE A 93 2.66 -6.27 -8.86
C PHE A 93 1.15 -6.21 -9.08
N ARG A 94 0.36 -6.94 -8.28
CA ARG A 94 -1.10 -6.99 -8.41
C ARG A 94 -1.73 -5.79 -7.72
N LEU A 95 -2.87 -5.32 -8.24
CA LEU A 95 -3.69 -4.28 -7.61
C LEU A 95 -4.31 -4.75 -6.29
N LYS A 96 -4.79 -5.99 -6.24
CA LYS A 96 -5.37 -6.64 -5.04
C LYS A 96 -4.89 -8.09 -4.94
#